data_AF-A0A0R2BDF2-F1
#
_entry.id   AF-A0A0R2BDF2-F1
#
_cell.length_a   1.000
_cell.length_b   1.000
_cell.length_c   1.000
_cell.angle_alpha   90.00
_cell.angle_beta   90.00
_cell.angle_gamma   90.00
#
_symmetry.space_group_name_H-M   'P 1'
#
loop_
_entity.id
_entity.type
_entity.pdbx_description
1 polymer ?
#
loop_
_entity_poly.entity_id
_entity_poly.type
_entity_poly.pdbx_seq_one_letter_code
_entity_poly.pdbx_strand_id
1 'polypeptide(L)'
;MALQKHFDFGGATHHSGGSKSAAKKTLSAYWDYILGQSSRLPETLTVADLKSFKDTIETHGNKLINSYQVSGGGFVAPLQGFIRESNDFLNQFLLTGDNQLLAPDTALDADKKAFMLQFEHHVNALIRHYETVISHYHPE
;
A
#
# COMPACT_ATOMS: atom_id res chain seq x y z
N MET A 1 -15.45 9.47 -4.66
CA MET A 1 -15.40 8.92 -3.29
C MET A 1 -13.94 8.86 -2.88
N ALA A 2 -13.59 9.33 -1.69
CA ALA A 2 -12.23 9.24 -1.17
C ALA A 2 -12.06 7.91 -0.42
N LEU A 3 -10.88 7.29 -0.52
CA LEU A 3 -10.54 6.13 0.31
C LEU A 3 -10.56 6.53 1.79
N GLN A 4 -10.89 5.59 2.67
CA GLN A 4 -10.97 5.80 4.11
C GLN A 4 -10.10 4.82 4.90
N LYS A 5 -9.51 5.31 5.99
CA LYS A 5 -8.92 4.45 7.01
C LYS A 5 -10.03 3.85 7.87
N HIS A 6 -10.13 2.53 7.89
CA HIS A 6 -11.01 1.81 8.81
C HIS A 6 -10.23 1.19 9.99
N PHE A 7 -9.02 1.68 10.24
CA PHE A 7 -8.11 1.08 11.20
C PHE A 7 -7.47 2.13 12.12
N ASP A 8 -7.69 1.96 13.41
CA ASP A 8 -6.91 2.61 14.46
C ASP A 8 -5.71 1.73 14.78
N PHE A 9 -4.51 2.23 14.45
CA PHE A 9 -3.27 1.60 14.88
C PHE A 9 -3.24 1.64 16.40
N GLY A 10 -3.48 0.49 17.04
CA GLY A 10 -3.68 0.38 18.48
C GLY A 10 -2.67 1.21 19.26
N GLY A 11 -3.20 2.20 20.01
CA GLY A 11 -2.41 3.03 20.91
C GLY A 11 -1.62 2.14 21.86
N ALA A 12 -0.30 2.29 21.84
CA ALA A 12 0.61 1.43 22.59
C ALA A 12 0.40 1.59 24.11
N THR A 13 -0.28 0.64 24.75
CA THR A 13 -0.29 0.47 26.21
C THR A 13 0.75 -0.55 26.71
N HIS A 14 1.61 -1.06 25.83
CA HIS A 14 2.76 -1.87 26.23
C HIS A 14 4.01 -1.50 25.42
N HIS A 15 5.16 -1.45 26.09
CA HIS A 15 6.50 -1.23 25.55
C HIS A 15 6.88 -2.31 24.52
N SER A 16 6.24 -2.30 23.35
CA SER A 16 6.70 -3.08 22.20
C SER A 16 8.00 -2.45 21.71
N GLY A 17 9.09 -3.22 21.71
CA GLY A 17 10.44 -2.75 21.37
C GLY A 17 10.44 -1.86 20.12
N GLY A 18 11.17 -0.74 20.16
CA GLY A 18 11.00 0.41 19.28
C GLY A 18 10.89 0.11 17.78
N SER A 19 11.56 -0.95 17.31
CA SER A 19 11.50 -1.47 15.94
C SER A 19 10.07 -1.89 15.51
N LYS A 20 9.30 -2.61 16.36
CA LYS A 20 7.92 -3.02 16.05
C LYS A 20 6.99 -1.83 15.91
N SER A 21 7.08 -0.89 16.85
CA SER A 21 6.28 0.35 16.82
C SER A 21 6.63 1.21 15.60
N ALA A 22 7.90 1.33 15.25
CA ALA A 22 8.34 2.04 14.05
C ALA A 22 7.84 1.36 12.76
N ALA A 23 7.85 0.03 12.67
CA ALA A 23 7.30 -0.69 11.51
C ALA A 23 5.80 -0.43 11.32
N LYS A 24 5.00 -0.49 12.40
CA LYS A 24 3.57 -0.16 12.35
C LYS A 24 3.31 1.28 11.90
N LYS A 25 4.14 2.23 12.35
CA LYS A 25 4.10 3.62 11.86
C LYS A 25 4.40 3.70 10.36
N THR A 26 5.37 2.93 9.87
CA THR A 26 5.68 2.87 8.44
C THR A 26 4.52 2.33 7.61
N LEU A 27 3.82 1.28 8.07
CA LEU A 27 2.58 0.79 7.44
C LEU A 27 1.53 1.91 7.34
N SER A 28 1.29 2.63 8.45
CA SER A 28 0.32 3.71 8.52
C SER A 28 0.66 4.88 7.60
N ALA A 29 1.94 5.28 7.57
CA ALA A 29 2.44 6.36 6.73
C ALA A 29 2.32 6.04 5.24
N TYR A 30 2.61 4.81 4.83
CA TYR A 30 2.40 4.38 3.47
C TYR A 30 0.91 4.41 3.08
N TRP A 31 0.03 3.97 3.98
CA TRP A 31 -1.42 4.04 3.74
C TRP A 31 -1.92 5.49 3.63
N ASP A 32 -1.50 6.38 4.52
CA ASP A 32 -1.82 7.82 4.40
C ASP A 32 -1.39 8.40 3.05
N TYR A 33 -0.21 8.02 2.57
CA TYR A 33 0.27 8.46 1.28
C TYR A 33 -0.61 7.96 0.13
N ILE A 34 -1.00 6.68 0.15
CA ILE A 34 -1.92 6.10 -0.83
C ILE A 34 -3.24 6.87 -0.85
N LEU A 35 -3.86 7.11 0.32
CA LEU A 35 -5.10 7.88 0.44
C LEU A 35 -4.95 9.26 -0.21
N GLY A 36 -3.86 9.97 0.12
CA GLY A 36 -3.54 11.28 -0.43
C GLY A 36 -3.36 11.27 -1.94
N GLN A 37 -2.60 10.33 -2.50
CA GLN A 37 -2.42 10.23 -3.95
C GLN A 37 -3.71 9.85 -4.67
N SER A 38 -4.52 8.99 -4.06
CA SER A 38 -5.74 8.49 -4.67
C SER A 38 -6.80 9.58 -4.89
N SER A 39 -6.75 10.63 -4.06
CA SER A 39 -7.63 11.80 -4.19
C SER A 39 -7.38 12.60 -5.48
N ARG A 40 -6.21 12.43 -6.10
CA ARG A 40 -5.78 13.11 -7.32
C ARG A 40 -6.14 12.36 -8.59
N LEU A 41 -6.62 11.12 -8.48
CA LEU A 41 -7.02 10.34 -9.63
C LEU A 41 -8.21 11.02 -10.35
N PRO A 42 -8.25 11.02 -11.69
CA PRO A 42 -9.39 11.55 -12.46
C PRO A 42 -10.66 10.72 -12.24
N GLU A 43 -11.84 11.26 -12.58
CA GLU A 43 -13.10 10.51 -12.46
C GLU A 43 -13.16 9.31 -13.40
N THR A 44 -12.75 9.52 -14.65
CA THR A 44 -12.51 8.45 -15.62
C THR A 44 -11.07 7.99 -15.49
N LEU A 45 -10.85 6.76 -15.03
CA LEU A 45 -9.52 6.20 -14.86
C LEU A 45 -9.03 5.58 -16.17
N THR A 46 -7.82 5.94 -16.58
CA THR A 46 -7.09 5.24 -17.64
C THR A 46 -6.01 4.32 -17.06
N VAL A 47 -5.50 3.42 -17.89
CA VAL A 47 -4.31 2.61 -17.56
C VAL A 47 -3.10 3.50 -17.25
N ALA A 48 -2.94 4.63 -17.96
CA ALA A 48 -1.88 5.59 -17.70
C ALA A 48 -1.98 6.22 -16.30
N ASP A 49 -3.19 6.64 -15.89
CA ASP A 49 -3.44 7.21 -14.57
C ASP A 49 -3.11 6.20 -13.47
N LEU A 50 -3.58 4.96 -13.64
CA LEU A 50 -3.36 3.91 -12.67
C LEU A 50 -1.89 3.50 -12.57
N LYS A 51 -1.18 3.43 -13.70
CA LYS A 51 0.25 3.18 -13.74
C LYS A 51 1.03 4.30 -13.05
N SER A 52 0.70 5.56 -13.34
CA SER A 52 1.33 6.71 -12.69
C SER A 52 1.12 6.69 -11.18
N PHE A 53 -0.11 6.38 -10.74
CA PHE A 53 -0.43 6.22 -9.33
C PHE A 53 0.37 5.08 -8.68
N LYS A 54 0.39 3.89 -9.29
CA LYS A 54 1.19 2.74 -8.84
C LYS A 54 2.67 3.11 -8.67
N ASP A 55 3.28 3.65 -9.72
CA ASP A 55 4.72 3.99 -9.70
C ASP A 55 5.04 5.07 -8.65
N THR A 56 4.09 6.00 -8.43
CA THR A 56 4.19 7.04 -7.39
C THR A 56 4.16 6.44 -5.98
N ILE A 57 3.20 5.57 -5.69
CA ILE A 57 3.11 4.93 -4.36
C ILE A 57 4.29 3.99 -4.15
N GLU A 58 4.68 3.17 -5.13
CA GLU A 58 5.84 2.28 -5.06
C GLU A 58 7.13 3.03 -4.73
N THR A 59 7.38 4.14 -5.43
CA THR A 59 8.55 5.00 -5.18
C THR A 59 8.56 5.53 -3.75
N HIS A 60 7.41 5.97 -3.24
CA HIS A 60 7.30 6.45 -1.86
C HIS A 60 7.50 5.32 -0.84
N GLY A 61 6.89 4.15 -1.07
CA GLY A 61 7.04 2.97 -0.23
C GLY A 61 8.51 2.54 -0.12
N ASN A 62 9.23 2.49 -1.24
CA ASN A 62 10.66 2.17 -1.24
C ASN A 62 11.50 3.16 -0.43
N LYS A 63 11.17 4.47 -0.48
CA LYS A 63 11.82 5.49 0.35
C LYS A 63 11.55 5.28 1.85
N LEU A 64 10.31 4.96 2.22
CA LEU A 64 9.93 4.67 3.60
C LEU A 64 10.67 3.43 4.14
N ILE A 65 10.73 2.35 3.35
CA ILE A 65 11.46 1.13 3.72
C ILE A 65 12.95 1.46 3.92
N ASN A 66 13.56 2.18 2.98
CA ASN A 66 14.97 2.52 3.09
C ASN A 66 15.23 3.37 4.34
N SER A 67 14.41 4.38 4.62
CA SER A 67 14.51 5.20 5.83
C SER A 67 14.37 4.38 7.12
N TYR A 68 13.46 3.41 7.12
CA TYR A 68 13.27 2.49 8.24
C TYR A 68 14.49 1.56 8.43
N GLN A 69 15.03 1.01 7.34
CA GLN A 69 16.21 0.13 7.35
C GLN A 69 17.46 0.87 7.85
N VAL A 70 17.76 2.07 7.33
CA VAL A 70 18.94 2.83 7.76
C VAL A 70 18.87 3.27 9.23
N SER A 71 17.66 3.32 9.79
CA SER A 71 17.42 3.61 11.21
C SER A 71 17.56 2.35 12.10
N GLY A 72 18.03 1.22 11.56
CA GLY A 72 18.19 -0.05 12.28
C GLY A 72 16.89 -0.86 12.43
N GLY A 73 15.91 -0.63 11.56
CA GLY A 73 14.64 -1.33 11.58
C GLY A 73 14.77 -2.83 11.24
N GLY A 74 14.23 -3.70 12.10
CA GLY A 74 14.35 -5.16 11.98
C GLY A 74 13.20 -5.86 11.25
N PHE A 75 12.26 -5.10 10.69
CA PHE A 75 11.03 -5.61 10.04
C PHE A 75 10.93 -5.19 8.57
N VAL A 76 12.08 -5.07 7.89
CA VAL A 76 12.18 -4.62 6.48
C VAL A 76 11.40 -5.55 5.55
N ALA A 77 11.57 -6.86 5.70
CA ALA A 77 10.91 -7.85 4.84
C ALA A 77 9.37 -7.78 4.92
N PRO A 78 8.73 -7.74 6.12
CA PRO A 78 7.30 -7.46 6.24
C PRO A 78 6.86 -6.16 5.55
N LEU A 79 7.61 -5.07 5.69
CA LEU A 79 7.27 -3.79 5.06
C LEU A 79 7.37 -3.85 3.53
N GLN A 80 8.40 -4.54 3.01
CA GLN A 80 8.54 -4.81 1.57
C GLN A 80 7.38 -5.63 1.03
N GLY A 81 6.97 -6.68 1.75
CA GLY A 81 5.82 -7.49 1.39
C GLY A 81 4.53 -6.67 1.30
N PHE A 82 4.26 -5.83 2.29
CA PHE A 82 3.09 -4.95 2.28
C PHE A 82 3.04 -4.02 1.06
N ILE A 83 4.15 -3.35 0.76
CA ILE A 83 4.24 -2.42 -0.38
C ILE A 83 4.10 -3.19 -1.70
N ARG A 84 4.77 -4.33 -1.83
CA ARG A 84 4.68 -5.18 -3.02
C ARG A 84 3.25 -5.65 -3.25
N GLU A 85 2.60 -6.26 -2.26
CA GLU A 85 1.24 -6.80 -2.40
C GLU A 85 0.19 -5.72 -2.65
N SER A 86 0.43 -4.50 -2.17
CA SER A 86 -0.41 -3.34 -2.53
C SER A 86 -0.27 -2.98 -4.02
N ASN A 87 0.95 -3.02 -4.56
CA ASN A 87 1.19 -2.74 -5.98
C ASN A 87 0.79 -3.89 -6.90
N ASP A 88 0.93 -5.14 -6.45
CA ASP A 88 0.53 -6.34 -7.21
C ASP A 88 -0.98 -6.37 -7.43
N PHE A 89 -1.79 -5.84 -6.50
CA PHE A 89 -3.22 -5.63 -6.74
C PHE A 89 -3.46 -4.68 -7.92
N LEU A 90 -2.72 -3.57 -8.00
CA LEU A 90 -2.86 -2.60 -9.10
C LEU A 90 -2.45 -3.21 -10.45
N ASN A 91 -1.43 -4.09 -10.46
CA ASN A 91 -0.99 -4.78 -11.67
C ASN A 91 -2.10 -5.60 -12.34
N GLN A 92 -3.08 -6.11 -11.58
CA GLN A 92 -4.22 -6.86 -12.13
C GLN A 92 -5.09 -6.03 -13.09
N PHE A 93 -5.04 -4.70 -12.98
CA PHE A 93 -5.78 -3.76 -13.82
C PHE A 93 -4.91 -3.13 -14.92
N LEU A 94 -3.60 -3.36 -14.89
CA LEU A 94 -2.64 -2.82 -15.88
C LEU A 94 -2.28 -3.85 -16.95
N LEU A 95 -2.52 -5.13 -16.67
CA LEU A 95 -2.08 -6.25 -17.50
C LEU A 95 -3.26 -6.96 -18.18
N THR A 96 -3.02 -7.45 -19.39
CA THR A 96 -3.90 -8.41 -20.07
C THR A 96 -3.69 -9.82 -19.49
N GLY A 97 -4.54 -10.77 -19.87
CA GLY A 97 -4.39 -12.19 -19.51
C GLY A 97 -3.06 -12.83 -19.93
N ASP A 98 -2.34 -12.21 -20.89
CA ASP A 98 -1.01 -12.62 -21.35
C ASP A 98 0.13 -11.83 -20.69
N ASN A 99 -0.13 -11.14 -19.56
CA ASN A 99 0.81 -10.27 -18.86
C ASN A 99 1.37 -9.11 -19.72
N GLN A 100 0.67 -8.70 -20.77
CA GLN A 100 1.05 -7.52 -21.53
C GLN A 100 0.40 -6.27 -20.95
N LEU A 101 1.11 -5.14 -20.93
CA LEU A 101 0.52 -3.88 -20.52
C LEU A 101 -0.61 -3.48 -21.48
N LEU A 102 -1.75 -3.11 -20.91
CA LEU A 102 -2.83 -2.49 -21.66
C LEU A 102 -2.36 -1.15 -22.26
N ALA A 103 -3.00 -0.72 -23.35
CA ALA A 103 -2.69 0.57 -23.95
C ALA A 103 -2.94 1.72 -22.93
N PRO A 104 -2.08 2.75 -22.87
CA PRO A 104 -2.16 3.78 -21.84
C PRO A 104 -3.51 4.50 -21.77
N ASP A 105 -4.12 4.78 -22.92
CA ASP A 105 -5.39 5.50 -23.04
C ASP A 105 -6.62 4.59 -22.84
N THR A 106 -6.42 3.30 -22.59
CA THR A 106 -7.52 2.37 -22.29
C THR A 106 -8.19 2.81 -20.99
N ALA A 107 -9.48 3.13 -21.05
CA ALA A 107 -10.30 3.35 -19.88
C ALA A 107 -10.43 2.04 -19.10
N LEU A 108 -10.30 2.11 -17.77
CA LEU A 108 -10.60 0.96 -16.93
C LEU A 108 -12.11 0.69 -16.99
N ASP A 109 -12.46 -0.57 -17.22
CA ASP A 109 -13.86 -1.03 -17.29
C ASP A 109 -14.56 -0.99 -15.91
N ALA A 110 -13.78 -0.74 -14.84
CA ALA A 110 -14.27 -0.58 -13.48
C ALA A 110 -14.65 0.88 -13.21
N ASP A 111 -15.88 1.09 -12.71
CA ASP A 111 -16.28 2.35 -12.09
C ASP A 111 -15.26 2.75 -11.01
N LYS A 112 -14.79 4.01 -11.05
CA LYS A 112 -13.77 4.51 -10.10
C LYS A 112 -14.15 4.23 -8.66
N LYS A 113 -15.42 4.43 -8.26
CA LYS A 113 -15.84 4.18 -6.88
C LYS A 113 -15.70 2.71 -6.53
N ALA A 114 -16.07 1.81 -7.44
CA ALA A 114 -15.92 0.37 -7.23
C ALA A 114 -14.44 -0.04 -7.15
N PHE A 115 -13.59 0.44 -8.06
CA PHE A 115 -12.14 0.21 -8.02
C PHE A 115 -11.53 0.68 -6.69
N MET A 116 -11.84 1.92 -6.31
CA MET A 116 -11.31 2.52 -5.09
C MET A 116 -11.74 1.72 -3.85
N LEU A 117 -13.00 1.30 -3.78
CA LEU A 117 -13.49 0.49 -2.66
C LEU A 117 -12.78 -0.88 -2.58
N GLN A 118 -12.57 -1.55 -3.71
CA GLN A 118 -11.84 -2.83 -3.73
C GLN A 118 -10.39 -2.66 -3.29
N PHE A 119 -9.72 -1.61 -3.78
CA PHE A 119 -8.35 -1.31 -3.40
C PHE A 119 -8.26 -0.95 -1.90
N GLU A 120 -9.22 -0.20 -1.38
CA GLU A 120 -9.32 0.12 0.05
C GLU A 120 -9.41 -1.13 0.92
N HIS A 121 -10.32 -2.04 0.57
CA HIS A 121 -10.50 -3.29 1.31
C HIS A 121 -9.25 -4.15 1.25
N HIS A 122 -8.61 -4.23 0.09
CA HIS A 122 -7.34 -4.96 -0.08
C HIS A 122 -6.25 -4.40 0.82
N VAL A 123 -5.98 -3.09 0.76
CA VAL A 123 -4.91 -2.47 1.55
C VAL A 123 -5.21 -2.54 3.05
N ASN A 124 -6.46 -2.34 3.48
CA ASN A 124 -6.84 -2.50 4.88
C ASN A 124 -6.67 -3.96 5.38
N ALA A 125 -6.95 -4.96 4.54
CA ALA A 125 -6.69 -6.37 4.87
C ALA A 125 -5.19 -6.64 5.00
N LEU A 126 -4.38 -6.11 4.08
CA LEU A 126 -2.92 -6.21 4.15
C LEU A 126 -2.35 -5.55 5.40
N ILE A 127 -2.83 -4.36 5.81
CA ILE A 127 -2.40 -3.71 7.05
C ILE A 127 -2.60 -4.62 8.25
N ARG A 128 -3.79 -5.24 8.36
CA ARG A 128 -4.09 -6.19 9.46
C ARG A 128 -3.17 -7.42 9.42
N HIS A 129 -2.94 -7.97 8.22
CA HIS A 129 -2.04 -9.10 8.04
C HIS A 129 -0.62 -8.75 8.48
N TYR A 130 -0.05 -7.67 7.94
CA TYR A 130 1.33 -7.27 8.20
C TYR A 130 1.55 -6.74 9.62
N GLU A 131 0.54 -6.14 10.25
CA GLU A 131 0.61 -5.82 11.67
C GLU A 131 0.66 -7.09 12.53
N THR A 132 -0.12 -8.12 12.17
CA THR A 132 -0.08 -9.42 12.84
C THR A 132 1.29 -10.06 12.68
N VAL A 133 1.85 -10.05 11.47
CA VAL A 133 3.22 -10.52 11.19
C VAL A 133 4.22 -9.78 12.07
N ILE A 134 4.26 -8.44 12.05
CA ILE A 134 5.21 -7.64 12.86
C ILE A 134 5.06 -7.92 14.36
N SER A 135 3.82 -8.11 14.84
CA SER A 135 3.55 -8.33 16.26
C SER A 135 4.09 -9.69 16.73
N HIS A 136 3.98 -10.73 15.91
CA HIS A 136 4.37 -12.11 16.24
C HIS A 136 5.74 -12.52 15.68
N TYR A 137 6.33 -11.72 14.79
CA TYR A 137 7.64 -11.97 14.21
C TYR A 137 8.74 -11.68 15.25
N HIS A 138 9.67 -12.64 15.35
CA HIS A 138 10.92 -12.53 16.09
C HIS A 138 12.02 -12.43 15.04
N PRO A 139 12.63 -11.25 14.82
CA PRO A 139 13.79 -11.17 13.94
C PRO A 139 14.91 -12.02 14.53
N GLU A 140 15.47 -12.92 13.71
CA GLU A 140 16.66 -13.71 14.06
C GLU A 140 17.87 -12.81 14.32
#